data_AF-A0A962BK91-F1
#
_entry.id   AF-A0A962BK91-F1
#
_cell.length_a   1.000
_cell.length_b   1.000
_cell.length_c   1.000
_cell.angle_alpha   90.00
_cell.angle_beta   90.00
_cell.angle_gamma   90.00
#
_symmetry.space_group_name_H-M   'P 1'
#
loop_
_entity.id
_entity.type
_entity.pdbx_description
1 polymer ?
#
loop_
_entity_poly.entity_id
_entity_poly.type
_entity_poly.pdbx_seq_one_letter_code
_entity_poly.pdbx_strand_id
1 'polypeptide(L)' 'LSPITSAGPHPDPDGIRGVTRFIAGDHGSLLSPAASAATTVEMQTEMASMTVSGGAAVIVADDSVISTQ' A
#
# COMPACT_ATOMS: atom_id res chain seq x y z
N LEU A 1 -0.44 -2.99 14.03
CA LEU A 1 -0.68 -1.96 13.01
C LEU A 1 -2.15 -2.04 12.62
N SER A 2 -2.80 -0.91 12.38
CA SER A 2 -4.21 -0.89 11.97
C SER A 2 -4.32 -1.35 10.52
N PRO A 3 -5.25 -2.25 10.16
CA PRO A 3 -5.42 -2.64 8.76
C PRO A 3 -5.83 -1.43 7.89
N ILE A 4 -5.23 -1.33 6.70
CA ILE A 4 -5.65 -0.43 5.61
C ILE A 4 -6.18 -1.32 4.50
N THR A 5 -7.47 -1.23 4.19
CA THR A 5 -8.16 -2.22 3.33
C THR A 5 -9.08 -1.62 2.28
N SER A 6 -9.23 -0.29 2.22
CA SER A 6 -10.16 0.38 1.32
C SER A 6 -9.46 1.48 0.52
N ALA A 7 -9.89 1.68 -0.72
CA ALA A 7 -9.39 2.76 -1.55
C ALA A 7 -9.58 4.14 -0.91
N GLY A 8 -8.66 5.04 -1.20
CA GLY A 8 -8.67 6.42 -0.71
C GLY A 8 -7.48 6.79 0.19
N PRO A 9 -7.47 8.03 0.69
CA PRO A 9 -6.41 8.52 1.56
C PRO A 9 -6.60 8.04 3.01
N HIS A 10 -5.51 7.60 3.62
CA HIS A 10 -5.40 7.23 5.03
C HIS A 10 -4.39 8.14 5.73
N PRO A 11 -4.81 9.34 6.17
CA PRO A 11 -3.93 10.29 6.86
C PRO A 11 -3.91 10.07 8.37
N ASP A 12 -2.76 10.35 9.00
CA ASP A 12 -2.59 10.45 10.44
C ASP A 12 -1.58 11.58 10.76
N PRO A 13 -2.01 12.67 11.44
CA PRO A 13 -1.11 13.79 11.76
C PRO A 13 0.04 13.39 12.70
N ASP A 14 -0.10 12.30 13.46
CA ASP A 14 0.94 11.77 14.35
C ASP A 14 1.83 10.71 13.66
N GLY A 15 1.60 10.48 12.36
CA GLY A 15 2.32 9.54 11.52
C GLY A 15 1.57 8.22 11.34
N ILE A 16 1.44 7.78 10.08
CA ILE A 16 0.63 6.62 9.71
C ILE A 16 1.20 5.33 10.30
N ARG A 17 0.35 4.52 10.94
CA ARG A 17 0.71 3.22 11.53
C ARG A 17 -0.21 2.11 11.01
N GLY A 18 -0.29 2.02 9.69
CA GLY A 18 -1.13 1.07 8.96
C GLY A 18 -0.38 -0.18 8.49
N VAL A 19 -1.15 -1.20 8.09
CA VAL A 19 -0.64 -2.36 7.33
C VAL A 19 -1.61 -2.72 6.21
N THR A 20 -1.06 -2.85 5.00
CA THR A 20 -1.75 -3.40 3.82
C THR A 20 -1.33 -4.85 3.63
N ARG A 21 -2.28 -5.74 3.30
CA ARG A 21 -2.01 -7.14 2.94
C ARG A 21 -2.44 -7.36 1.50
N PHE A 22 -1.51 -7.73 0.62
CA PHE A 22 -1.85 -8.02 -0.78
C PHE A 22 -2.32 -9.46 -0.97
N ILE A 23 -3.27 -9.68 -1.87
CA ILE A 23 -3.81 -11.02 -2.20
C ILE A 23 -2.87 -11.85 -3.10
N ALA A 24 -1.93 -11.18 -3.77
CA ALA A 24 -0.94 -11.78 -4.65
C ALA A 24 0.35 -10.96 -4.63
N GLY A 25 1.50 -11.60 -4.89
CA GLY A 25 2.82 -10.97 -4.89
C GLY A 25 3.92 -11.94 -4.46
N ASP A 26 5.17 -11.61 -4.77
CA ASP A 26 6.34 -12.33 -4.26
C ASP A 26 7.18 -11.42 -3.35
N HIS A 27 7.96 -12.02 -2.45
CA HIS A 27 8.87 -11.30 -1.55
C HIS A 27 10.30 -11.21 -2.11
N GLY A 28 10.50 -11.58 -3.38
CA GLY A 28 11.82 -11.59 -4.00
C GLY A 28 12.30 -10.19 -4.38
N SER A 29 11.37 -9.29 -4.71
CA SER A 29 11.66 -7.88 -4.99
C SER A 29 10.41 -7.01 -4.95
N LEU A 30 10.47 -5.88 -4.26
CA LEU A 30 9.42 -4.84 -4.27
C LEU A 30 9.27 -4.14 -5.63
N LEU A 31 10.20 -4.36 -6.57
CA LEU A 31 10.23 -3.71 -7.88
C LEU A 31 9.95 -4.68 -9.04
N SER A 32 9.82 -5.98 -8.76
CA SER A 32 9.56 -6.99 -9.78
C SER A 32 8.07 -7.12 -10.04
N PRO A 33 7.57 -6.81 -11.26
CA PRO A 33 6.16 -6.99 -11.59
C PRO A 33 5.79 -8.45 -11.93
N ALA A 34 6.73 -9.40 -11.82
CA ALA A 34 6.57 -10.76 -12.34
C ALA A 34 5.40 -11.54 -11.69
N ALA A 35 5.19 -11.40 -10.38
CA ALA A 35 4.10 -12.07 -9.69
C ALA A 35 2.74 -11.36 -9.86
N SER A 36 2.74 -10.03 -9.88
CA SER A 36 1.54 -9.20 -10.09
C SER A 36 1.96 -7.76 -10.39
N ALA A 37 1.71 -7.31 -11.62
CA ALA A 37 1.97 -5.93 -12.01
C ALA A 37 1.09 -4.94 -11.23
N ALA A 38 -0.18 -5.26 -11.02
CA ALA A 38 -1.13 -4.41 -10.27
C ALA A 38 -0.68 -4.22 -8.82
N THR A 39 -0.33 -5.32 -8.13
CA THR A 39 0.23 -5.26 -6.77
C THR A 39 1.50 -4.42 -6.70
N THR A 40 2.39 -4.57 -7.69
CA THR A 40 3.66 -3.82 -7.71
C THR A 40 3.41 -2.31 -7.85
N VAL A 41 2.47 -1.93 -8.71
CA VAL A 41 2.05 -0.53 -8.87
C VAL A 41 1.42 0.00 -7.58
N GLU A 42 0.58 -0.79 -6.92
CA GLU A 42 -0.05 -0.38 -5.66
C GLU A 42 0.98 -0.19 -4.55
N MET A 43 1.89 -1.16 -4.33
CA MET A 43 2.99 -1.03 -3.36
C MET A 43 3.84 0.23 -3.61
N GLN A 44 4.16 0.53 -4.86
CA GLN A 44 4.94 1.72 -5.23
C GLN A 44 4.16 3.02 -5.03
N THR A 45 2.85 3.00 -5.26
CA THR A 45 1.95 4.14 -5.03
C THR A 45 1.81 4.43 -3.54
N GLU A 46 1.57 3.40 -2.72
CA GLU A 46 1.53 3.52 -1.26
C GLU A 46 2.87 4.07 -0.72
N MET A 47 4.01 3.52 -1.16
CA MET A 47 5.35 4.02 -0.81
C MET A 47 5.59 5.48 -1.23
N ALA A 48 5.17 5.86 -2.44
CA ALA A 48 5.33 7.22 -2.93
C ALA A 48 4.52 8.21 -2.08
N SER A 49 3.27 7.88 -1.76
CA SER A 49 2.41 8.72 -0.91
C SER A 49 2.96 8.86 0.52
N MET A 50 3.50 7.77 1.09
CA MET A 50 4.17 7.80 2.38
C MET A 50 5.42 8.68 2.36
N THR A 51 6.20 8.62 1.28
CA THR A 51 7.42 9.43 1.13
C THR A 51 7.10 10.91 0.97
N VAL A 52 6.18 11.26 0.07
CA VAL A 52 5.78 12.65 -0.22
C VAL A 52 5.16 13.31 1.00
N SER A 53 4.41 12.57 1.81
CA SER A 53 3.79 13.07 3.04
C SER A 53 4.73 13.11 4.25
N GLY A 54 5.98 12.65 4.12
CA GLY A 54 6.89 12.51 5.25
C GLY A 54 6.42 11.48 6.29
N GLY A 55 5.64 10.48 5.88
CA GLY A 55 5.09 9.43 6.73
C GLY A 55 3.72 9.74 7.33
N ALA A 56 3.06 10.84 6.95
CA ALA A 56 1.76 11.23 7.50
C ALA A 56 0.55 10.60 6.76
N ALA A 57 0.74 10.02 5.58
CA ALA A 57 -0.36 9.45 4.81
C ALA A 57 0.07 8.29 3.92
N VAL A 58 -0.84 7.34 3.72
CA VAL A 58 -0.81 6.36 2.63
C VAL A 58 -2.06 6.55 1.77
N ILE A 59 -1.92 6.46 0.45
CA ILE A 59 -3.05 6.46 -0.49
C ILE A 59 -3.17 5.06 -1.08
N VAL A 60 -4.35 4.45 -0.89
CA VAL A 60 -4.72 3.22 -1.59
C VAL A 60 -5.38 3.59 -2.92
N ALA A 61 -4.77 3.22 -4.04
CA ALA A 61 -5.29 3.53 -5.37
C ALA A 61 -6.13 2.39 -5.95
N ASP A 62 -5.74 1.14 -5.68
CA ASP A 62 -6.44 -0.06 -6.09
C ASP A 62 -6.62 -1.02 -4.91
N ASP A 63 -7.82 -1.03 -4.31
CA ASP A 63 -8.14 -1.96 -3.23
C ASP A 63 -8.52 -3.37 -3.70
N SER A 64 -8.63 -3.61 -5.02
CA SER A 64 -8.92 -4.94 -5.57
C SER A 64 -7.77 -5.94 -5.37
N VAL A 65 -6.55 -5.43 -5.13
CA VAL A 65 -5.36 -6.24 -4.84
C VAL A 65 -5.11 -6.42 -3.33
N ILE A 66 -5.97 -5.87 -2.47
CA ILE A 66 -5.81 -5.88 -1.02
C ILE A 66 -6.78 -6.87 -0.36
N SER A 67 -6.28 -7.58 0.65
CA SER A 67 -7.08 -8.45 1.50
C SER A 67 -7.84 -7.62 2.53
N THR A 68 -9.15 -7.84 2.61
CA THR A 68 -10.06 -7.14 3.54
C THR A 68 -10.34 -7.95 4.82
N GLN A 69 -9.66 -9.08 5.02
CA GLN A 69 -9.86 -10.03 6.12
C GLN A 69 -8.87 -9.85 7.27
#